data_AF-A0A6I1E5U1-F1
#
_entry.id   AF-A0A6I1E5U1-F1
#
_cell.length_a   1.000
_cell.length_b   1.000
_cell.length_c   1.000
_cell.angle_alpha   90.00
_cell.angle_beta   90.00
_cell.angle_gamma   90.00
#
_symmetry.space_group_name_H-M   'P 1'
#
loop_
_entity.id
_entity.type
_entity.pdbx_description
1 polymer ?
#
loop_
_entity_poly.entity_id
_entity_poly.type
_entity_poly.pdbx_seq_one_letter_code
_entity_poly.pdbx_strand_id
1 'polypeptide(L)'
;MIIRRANTQDRPEIWAILKPVFRSGETYAVNPDISEKDALSYWIDGSHTAFVVEYEKQILGTYYICPNQSGHGAHICNCGFITHPDAQGKGIARAMIEHSLKAAPEMGFRGMQFNFVLASNERAIATWQKYGFDIIGHIPEAFNHPKIGYVDALVMYKKL
;
A
#
# COMPACT_ATOMS: atom_id res chain seq x y z
N MET A 1 10.18 7.10 16.05
CA MET A 1 9.54 6.84 14.75
C MET A 1 8.84 8.10 14.31
N ILE A 2 9.03 8.52 13.07
CA ILE A 2 8.44 9.75 12.52
C ILE A 2 7.73 9.38 11.22
N ILE A 3 6.48 9.82 11.05
CA ILE A 3 5.75 9.69 9.79
C ILE A 3 5.58 11.08 9.22
N ARG A 4 5.96 11.27 7.96
CA ARG A 4 5.85 12.55 7.26
C ARG A 4 5.53 12.34 5.79
N ARG A 5 5.04 13.39 5.12
CA ARG A 5 4.87 13.37 3.66
C ARG A 5 6.22 13.11 2.99
N ALA A 6 6.18 12.28 1.95
CA ALA A 6 7.32 12.05 1.08
C ALA A 6 7.61 13.32 0.27
N ASN A 7 8.88 13.56 -0.01
CA ASN A 7 9.34 14.61 -0.91
C ASN A 7 10.30 14.04 -1.96
N THR A 8 10.78 14.89 -2.88
CA THR A 8 11.63 14.45 -4.00
C THR A 8 12.98 13.86 -3.56
N GLN A 9 13.49 14.25 -2.39
CA GLN A 9 14.75 13.73 -1.85
C GLN A 9 14.60 12.29 -1.33
N ASP A 10 13.38 11.86 -1.00
CA ASP A 10 13.12 10.49 -0.50
C ASP A 10 13.02 9.45 -1.63
N ARG A 11 13.08 9.87 -2.91
CA ARG A 11 12.93 9.00 -4.08
C ARG A 11 13.88 7.80 -4.08
N PRO A 12 15.20 7.96 -3.80
CA PRO A 12 16.12 6.83 -3.77
C PRO A 12 15.75 5.78 -2.71
N GLU A 13 15.39 6.22 -1.49
CA GLU A 13 15.02 5.35 -0.37
C GLU A 13 13.66 4.69 -0.59
N ILE A 14 12.70 5.41 -1.15
CA ILE A 14 11.41 4.84 -1.57
C ILE A 14 11.66 3.76 -2.62
N TRP A 15 12.49 4.03 -3.63
CA TRP A 15 12.82 3.02 -4.64
C TRP A 15 13.49 1.78 -4.03
N ALA A 16 14.42 1.96 -3.09
CA ALA A 16 15.05 0.84 -2.37
C ALA A 16 14.02 -0.06 -1.65
N ILE A 17 12.91 0.52 -1.20
CA ILE A 17 11.78 -0.20 -0.58
C ILE A 17 10.88 -0.86 -1.64
N LEU A 18 10.51 -0.14 -2.71
CA LEU A 18 9.60 -0.63 -3.75
C LEU A 18 10.22 -1.74 -4.60
N LYS A 19 11.48 -1.56 -5.02
CA LYS A 19 12.17 -2.45 -5.96
C LYS A 19 12.08 -3.93 -5.59
N PRO A 20 12.48 -4.39 -4.39
CA PRO A 20 12.42 -5.82 -4.07
C PRO A 20 10.99 -6.36 -4.11
N VAL A 21 10.00 -5.57 -3.69
CA VAL A 21 8.60 -6.00 -3.68
C VAL A 21 8.03 -6.11 -5.08
N PHE A 22 8.22 -5.10 -5.93
CA PHE A 22 7.74 -5.14 -7.32
C PHE A 22 8.46 -6.22 -8.13
N ARG A 23 9.77 -6.39 -7.94
CA ARG A 23 10.56 -7.43 -8.62
C ARG A 23 10.16 -8.84 -8.19
N SER A 24 9.70 -9.03 -6.95
CA SER A 24 9.19 -10.32 -6.49
C SER A 24 7.91 -10.73 -7.21
N GLY A 25 7.04 -9.77 -7.55
CA GLY A 25 5.72 -10.05 -8.15
C GLY A 25 4.77 -10.82 -7.23
N GLU A 26 4.97 -10.80 -5.91
CA GLU A 26 4.21 -11.68 -4.98
C GLU A 26 3.01 -10.98 -4.32
N THR A 27 2.93 -9.65 -4.40
CA THR A 27 1.93 -8.88 -3.61
C THR A 27 1.26 -7.73 -4.35
N TYR A 28 1.86 -7.24 -5.44
CA TYR A 28 1.35 -6.13 -6.24
C TYR A 28 1.17 -6.57 -7.69
N ALA A 29 0.05 -6.17 -8.30
CA ALA A 29 -0.20 -6.29 -9.73
C ALA A 29 0.57 -5.23 -10.54
N VAL A 30 1.90 -5.27 -10.41
CA VAL A 30 2.85 -4.39 -11.10
C VAL A 30 3.77 -5.29 -11.92
N ASN A 31 4.11 -4.85 -13.14
CA ASN A 31 5.07 -5.57 -13.97
C ASN A 31 6.41 -5.68 -13.21
N PRO A 32 6.95 -6.90 -12.96
CA PRO A 32 8.23 -7.06 -12.28
C PRO A 32 9.37 -6.31 -12.98
N ASP A 33 9.27 -6.05 -14.28
CA ASP A 33 10.25 -5.29 -15.06
C ASP A 33 10.08 -3.78 -15.06
N ILE A 34 9.14 -3.23 -14.27
CA ILE A 34 8.90 -1.79 -14.16
C ILE A 34 10.19 -0.98 -13.91
N SER A 35 10.34 0.11 -14.66
CA SER A 35 11.47 1.02 -14.49
C SER A 35 11.38 1.75 -13.15
N GLU A 36 12.53 2.18 -12.60
CA GLU A 36 12.55 3.00 -11.37
C GLU A 36 11.68 4.27 -11.53
N LYS A 37 11.79 4.92 -12.70
CA LYS A 37 11.00 6.12 -13.02
C LYS A 37 9.49 5.83 -12.95
N ASP A 38 9.04 4.74 -13.56
CA ASP A 38 7.61 4.41 -13.61
C ASP A 38 7.11 3.90 -12.25
N ALA A 39 7.94 3.18 -11.49
CA ALA A 39 7.61 2.74 -10.14
C ALA A 39 7.45 3.92 -9.18
N LEU A 40 8.34 4.91 -9.26
CA LEU A 40 8.21 6.16 -8.51
C LEU A 40 6.98 6.94 -8.99
N SER A 41 6.77 7.10 -10.30
CA SER A 41 5.57 7.77 -10.84
C SER A 41 4.27 7.12 -10.33
N TYR A 42 4.21 5.79 -10.32
CA TYR A 42 3.10 5.03 -9.77
C TYR A 42 2.88 5.26 -8.27
N TRP A 43 3.95 5.49 -7.49
CA TRP A 43 3.85 5.55 -6.03
C TRP A 43 3.67 6.96 -5.47
N ILE A 44 4.43 7.93 -5.99
CA ILE A 44 4.57 9.27 -5.41
C ILE A 44 3.96 10.41 -6.25
N ASP A 45 3.65 10.16 -7.53
CA ASP A 45 3.15 11.20 -8.42
C ASP A 45 1.61 11.10 -8.61
N GLY A 46 1.02 12.02 -9.38
CA GLY A 46 -0.43 12.03 -9.66
C GLY A 46 -1.30 12.50 -8.49
N SER A 47 -2.37 11.77 -8.19
CA SER A 47 -3.29 12.07 -7.08
C SER A 47 -2.84 11.49 -5.74
N HIS A 48 -1.65 10.87 -5.70
CA HIS A 48 -1.14 10.19 -4.54
C HIS A 48 -0.56 11.19 -3.54
N THR A 49 -0.99 11.09 -2.29
CA THR A 49 -0.28 11.68 -1.16
C THR A 49 0.56 10.58 -0.52
N ALA A 50 1.84 10.53 -0.88
CA ALA A 50 2.79 9.57 -0.34
C ALA A 50 3.39 10.04 1.00
N PHE A 51 3.68 9.07 1.85
CA PHE A 51 4.29 9.24 3.16
C PHE A 51 5.47 8.26 3.32
N VAL A 52 6.41 8.65 4.17
CA VAL A 52 7.54 7.82 4.58
C VAL A 52 7.55 7.66 6.09
N VAL A 53 8.03 6.52 6.56
CA VAL A 53 8.24 6.23 7.98
C VAL A 53 9.73 6.17 8.26
N GLU A 54 10.21 7.16 8.99
CA GLU A 54 11.57 7.21 9.48
C GLU A 54 11.69 6.55 10.86
N TYR A 55 12.70 5.69 10.98
CA TYR A 55 13.09 5.02 12.20
C TYR A 55 14.61 4.97 12.26
N GLU A 56 15.20 5.47 13.35
CA GLU A 56 16.66 5.52 13.54
C GLU A 56 17.42 6.16 12.36
N LYS A 57 16.88 7.28 11.83
CA LYS A 57 17.42 8.03 10.67
C LYS A 57 17.40 7.26 9.35
N GLN A 58 16.64 6.18 9.25
CA GLN A 58 16.42 5.42 8.02
C GLN A 58 14.94 5.41 7.67
N ILE A 59 14.62 5.53 6.38
CA ILE A 59 13.26 5.30 5.89
C ILE A 59 13.05 3.79 5.78
N LEU A 60 12.14 3.25 6.59
CA LEU A 60 11.86 1.80 6.66
C LEU A 60 10.46 1.43 6.17
N GLY A 61 9.66 2.41 5.77
CA GLY A 61 8.34 2.15 5.20
C GLY A 61 7.85 3.32 4.39
N THR A 62 6.98 3.02 3.43
CA THR A 62 6.28 4.02 2.64
C THR A 62 4.86 3.54 2.37
N TYR A 63 3.94 4.50 2.31
CA TYR A 63 2.59 4.24 1.87
C TYR A 63 2.02 5.49 1.19
N TYR A 64 0.97 5.33 0.40
CA TYR A 64 0.24 6.46 -0.19
C TYR A 64 -1.23 6.43 0.21
N ILE A 65 -1.88 7.59 0.11
CA ILE A 65 -3.35 7.74 0.11
C ILE A 65 -3.73 8.44 -1.19
N CYS A 66 -4.71 7.91 -1.91
CA CYS A 66 -5.25 8.54 -3.11
C CYS A 66 -6.75 8.28 -3.25
N PRO A 67 -7.50 9.08 -4.04
CA PRO A 67 -8.85 8.71 -4.44
C PRO A 67 -8.84 7.36 -5.18
N ASN A 68 -9.65 6.42 -4.72
CA ASN A 68 -9.77 5.11 -5.35
C ASN A 68 -10.42 5.18 -6.74
N GLN A 69 -11.26 6.21 -6.94
CA GLN A 69 -11.94 6.55 -8.19
C GLN A 69 -11.96 8.07 -8.35
N SER A 70 -12.18 8.55 -9.58
CA SER A 70 -12.32 9.97 -9.86
C SER A 70 -13.77 10.47 -9.65
N GLY A 71 -13.96 11.79 -9.73
CA GLY A 71 -15.29 12.42 -9.71
C GLY A 71 -16.12 12.05 -8.48
N HIS A 72 -17.36 11.62 -8.69
CA HIS A 72 -18.28 11.28 -7.60
C HIS A 72 -17.84 10.08 -6.74
N GLY A 73 -16.86 9.28 -7.21
CA GLY A 73 -16.24 8.20 -6.44
C GLY A 73 -15.06 8.63 -5.56
N ALA A 74 -14.60 9.88 -5.68
CA ALA A 74 -13.36 10.34 -5.04
C ALA A 74 -13.40 10.43 -3.51
N HIS A 75 -14.57 10.25 -2.90
CA HIS A 75 -14.73 10.21 -1.45
C HIS A 75 -14.29 8.89 -0.82
N ILE A 76 -14.00 7.86 -1.62
CA ILE A 76 -13.38 6.60 -1.18
C ILE A 76 -11.90 6.62 -1.56
N CYS A 77 -11.01 6.42 -0.60
CA CYS A 77 -9.57 6.34 -0.86
C CYS A 77 -9.08 4.91 -1.07
N ASN A 78 -7.93 4.80 -1.71
CA ASN A 78 -7.08 3.61 -1.74
C ASN A 78 -5.75 3.91 -1.03
N CYS A 79 -5.10 2.86 -0.54
CA CYS A 79 -3.74 2.92 -0.04
C CYS A 79 -2.93 1.71 -0.51
N GLY A 80 -1.64 1.94 -0.78
CA GLY A 80 -0.63 0.91 -0.89
C GLY A 80 0.39 1.07 0.23
N PHE A 81 0.88 -0.04 0.81
CA PHE A 81 1.83 -0.04 1.92
C PHE A 81 3.00 -0.97 1.60
N ILE A 82 4.23 -0.49 1.73
CA ILE A 82 5.41 -1.33 1.61
C ILE A 82 6.40 -1.01 2.73
N THR A 83 6.97 -2.05 3.33
CA THR A 83 8.03 -1.95 4.35
C THR A 83 9.35 -2.44 3.79
N HIS A 84 10.43 -1.80 4.21
CA HIS A 84 11.79 -2.31 4.02
C HIS A 84 11.95 -3.68 4.73
N PRO A 85 12.79 -4.61 4.24
CA PRO A 85 13.07 -5.88 4.93
C PRO A 85 13.52 -5.69 6.39
N ASP A 86 14.33 -4.67 6.65
CA ASP A 86 14.82 -4.34 7.99
C ASP A 86 13.73 -3.76 8.92
N ALA A 87 12.50 -3.56 8.46
CA ALA A 87 11.39 -3.08 9.27
C ALA A 87 10.80 -4.15 10.22
N GLN A 88 11.18 -5.42 10.06
CA GLN A 88 10.62 -6.53 10.84
C GLN A 88 10.81 -6.31 12.35
N GLY A 89 9.73 -6.54 13.11
CA GLY A 89 9.74 -6.37 14.57
C GLY A 89 9.73 -4.92 15.07
N LYS A 90 9.85 -3.92 14.20
CA LYS A 90 9.95 -2.49 14.57
C LYS A 90 8.61 -1.75 14.60
N GLY A 91 7.50 -2.43 14.34
CA GLY A 91 6.15 -1.83 14.35
C GLY A 91 5.84 -0.88 13.18
N ILE A 92 6.69 -0.82 12.14
CA ILE A 92 6.54 0.12 11.01
C ILE A 92 5.21 -0.06 10.27
N ALA A 93 4.84 -1.30 9.90
CA ALA A 93 3.58 -1.58 9.21
C ALA A 93 2.37 -1.15 10.03
N ARG A 94 2.40 -1.39 11.35
CA ARG A 94 1.36 -0.96 12.29
C ARG A 94 1.24 0.55 12.34
N ALA A 95 2.37 1.26 12.44
CA ALA A 95 2.35 2.72 12.47
C ALA A 95 1.81 3.33 11.17
N MET A 96 2.12 2.73 10.01
CA MET A 96 1.58 3.20 8.72
C MET A 96 0.07 3.09 8.65
N ILE A 97 -0.53 1.95 9.03
CA ILE A 97 -1.99 1.80 8.99
C ILE A 97 -2.70 2.66 10.03
N GLU A 98 -2.17 2.75 11.25
CA GLU A 98 -2.75 3.63 12.28
C GLU A 98 -2.73 5.09 11.82
N HIS A 99 -1.64 5.53 11.20
CA HIS A 99 -1.54 6.87 10.66
C HIS A 99 -2.42 7.08 9.42
N SER A 100 -2.51 6.12 8.49
CA SER A 100 -3.34 6.26 7.29
C SER A 100 -4.83 6.36 7.63
N LEU A 101 -5.29 5.60 8.63
CA LEU A 101 -6.67 5.64 9.12
C LEU A 101 -7.03 6.95 9.82
N LYS A 102 -6.05 7.62 10.43
CA LYS A 102 -6.23 8.96 10.99
C LYS A 102 -6.19 10.05 9.90
N ALA A 103 -5.23 9.95 8.98
CA ALA A 103 -5.01 10.97 7.96
C ALA A 103 -6.11 10.99 6.88
N ALA A 104 -6.68 9.85 6.51
CA ALA A 104 -7.67 9.79 5.43
C ALA A 104 -8.95 10.61 5.72
N PRO A 105 -9.58 10.56 6.91
CA PRO A 105 -10.67 11.48 7.27
C PRO A 105 -10.29 12.96 7.22
N GLU A 106 -9.09 13.31 7.68
CA GLU A 106 -8.57 14.69 7.65
C GLU A 106 -8.39 15.21 6.20
N MET A 107 -8.19 14.30 5.24
CA MET A 107 -8.15 14.58 3.81
C MET A 107 -9.54 14.59 3.14
N GLY A 108 -10.62 14.34 3.91
CA GLY A 108 -12.01 14.38 3.43
C GLY A 108 -12.55 13.04 2.90
N PHE A 109 -11.82 11.94 3.06
CA PHE A 109 -12.30 10.61 2.66
C PHE A 109 -13.31 10.05 3.66
N ARG A 110 -14.31 9.32 3.16
CA ARG A 110 -15.40 8.68 3.93
C ARG A 110 -15.26 7.16 4.02
N GLY A 111 -14.36 6.58 3.24
CA GLY A 111 -14.07 5.16 3.26
C GLY A 111 -12.71 4.87 2.65
N MET A 112 -12.18 3.70 2.94
CA MET A 112 -10.94 3.18 2.40
C MET A 112 -11.20 1.81 1.78
N GLN A 113 -10.76 1.61 0.54
CA GLN A 113 -10.95 0.36 -0.20
C GLN A 113 -9.62 -0.13 -0.75
N PHE A 114 -9.33 -1.42 -0.53
CA PHE A 114 -8.25 -2.14 -1.18
C PHE A 114 -8.86 -3.01 -2.27
N ASN A 115 -8.54 -2.73 -3.53
CA ASN A 115 -9.20 -3.36 -4.68
C ASN A 115 -8.68 -4.77 -4.98
N PHE A 116 -7.44 -5.06 -4.59
CA PHE A 116 -6.70 -6.20 -5.11
C PHE A 116 -5.73 -6.76 -4.06
N VAL A 117 -6.29 -7.29 -2.97
CA VAL A 117 -5.50 -7.95 -1.92
C VAL A 117 -5.42 -9.43 -2.25
N LEU A 118 -4.24 -9.94 -2.62
CA LEU A 118 -4.09 -11.35 -2.97
C LEU A 118 -4.47 -12.26 -1.80
N ALA A 119 -5.28 -13.28 -2.06
CA ALA A 119 -5.71 -14.25 -1.06
C ALA A 119 -4.53 -15.00 -0.42
N SER A 120 -3.42 -15.14 -1.15
CA SER A 120 -2.17 -15.71 -0.66
C SER A 120 -1.43 -14.84 0.36
N ASN A 121 -1.78 -13.55 0.49
CA ASN A 121 -1.16 -12.64 1.45
C ASN A 121 -1.92 -12.63 2.79
N GLU A 122 -2.00 -13.80 3.42
CA GLU A 122 -2.74 -14.03 4.67
C GLU A 122 -2.35 -13.04 5.78
N ARG A 123 -1.07 -12.68 5.86
CA ARG A 123 -0.56 -11.71 6.84
C ARG A 123 -1.17 -10.31 6.65
N ALA A 124 -1.26 -9.84 5.41
CA ALA A 124 -1.88 -8.55 5.11
C ALA A 124 -3.38 -8.60 5.41
N ILE A 125 -4.08 -9.66 4.98
CA ILE A 125 -5.52 -9.86 5.22
C ILE A 125 -5.83 -9.82 6.71
N ALA A 126 -5.12 -10.61 7.52
CA ALA A 126 -5.30 -10.63 8.98
C ALA A 126 -5.03 -9.25 9.61
N THR A 127 -4.05 -8.50 9.09
CA THR A 127 -3.78 -7.13 9.53
C THR A 127 -4.96 -6.23 9.21
N TRP A 128 -5.46 -6.23 7.97
CA TRP A 128 -6.58 -5.39 7.55
C TRP A 128 -7.86 -5.69 8.34
N GLN A 129 -8.20 -6.97 8.52
CA GLN A 129 -9.35 -7.37 9.33
C GLN A 129 -9.23 -6.89 10.78
N LYS A 130 -8.04 -6.98 11.38
CA LYS A 130 -7.79 -6.46 12.74
C LYS A 130 -8.03 -4.94 12.84
N TYR A 131 -7.81 -4.18 11.78
CA TYR A 131 -8.12 -2.76 11.71
C TYR A 131 -9.56 -2.46 11.23
N GLY A 132 -10.41 -3.49 11.16
CA GLY A 132 -11.83 -3.37 10.85
C GLY A 132 -12.10 -3.09 9.37
N PHE A 133 -11.34 -3.73 8.48
CA PHE A 133 -11.71 -3.88 7.08
C PHE A 133 -12.51 -5.17 6.89
N ASP A 134 -13.62 -5.07 6.17
CA ASP A 134 -14.44 -6.19 5.75
C ASP A 134 -14.01 -6.67 4.36
N ILE A 135 -14.08 -7.98 4.11
CA ILE A 135 -14.00 -8.52 2.76
C ILE A 135 -15.37 -8.33 2.11
N ILE A 136 -15.43 -7.53 1.05
CA ILE A 136 -16.68 -7.20 0.35
C ILE A 136 -16.78 -7.82 -1.04
N GLY A 137 -15.71 -8.45 -1.52
CA GLY A 137 -15.68 -9.06 -2.84
C GLY A 137 -14.50 -10.01 -3.02
N HIS A 138 -14.65 -10.89 -4.01
CA HIS A 138 -13.70 -11.95 -4.33
C HIS A 138 -13.64 -12.12 -5.85
N ILE A 139 -12.44 -12.10 -6.41
CA ILE A 139 -12.17 -12.29 -7.83
C ILE A 139 -11.38 -13.59 -7.98
N PRO A 140 -11.96 -14.66 -8.54
CA PRO A 140 -11.27 -15.94 -8.68
C PRO A 140 -10.14 -15.85 -9.70
N GLU A 141 -9.01 -16.52 -9.43
CA GLU A 141 -7.85 -16.67 -10.33
C GLU A 141 -7.32 -15.32 -10.88
N ALA A 142 -7.50 -14.24 -10.12
CA ALA A 142 -7.24 -12.88 -10.56
C ALA A 142 -5.76 -12.57 -10.81
N PHE A 143 -4.84 -13.31 -10.20
CA PHE A 143 -3.42 -13.03 -10.22
C PHE A 143 -2.58 -14.27 -10.49
N ASN A 144 -1.70 -14.22 -11.50
CA ASN A 144 -0.74 -15.29 -11.77
C ASN A 144 0.51 -15.11 -10.89
N HIS A 145 0.51 -15.73 -9.72
CA HIS A 145 1.60 -15.62 -8.76
C HIS A 145 2.83 -16.45 -9.21
N PRO A 146 4.05 -15.88 -9.16
CA PRO A 146 5.24 -16.50 -9.76
C PRO A 146 5.66 -17.84 -9.13
N LYS A 147 5.16 -18.14 -7.93
CA LYS A 147 5.49 -19.37 -7.18
C LYS A 147 4.34 -20.37 -7.01
N ILE A 148 3.08 -19.91 -7.04
CA ILE A 148 1.93 -20.73 -6.64
C ILE A 148 0.83 -20.78 -7.70
N GLY A 149 1.04 -20.15 -8.87
CA GLY A 149 0.08 -20.13 -9.97
C GLY A 149 -1.04 -19.11 -9.75
N TYR A 150 -2.19 -19.34 -10.36
CA TYR A 150 -3.33 -18.45 -10.26
C TYR A 150 -3.90 -18.43 -8.85
N VAL A 151 -4.04 -17.22 -8.29
CA VAL A 151 -4.63 -16.98 -6.96
C VAL A 151 -5.70 -15.92 -7.03
N ASP A 152 -6.61 -16.01 -6.08
CA ASP A 152 -7.73 -15.08 -5.97
C ASP A 152 -7.27 -13.72 -5.45
N ALA A 153 -8.06 -12.69 -5.75
CA ALA A 153 -7.91 -11.35 -5.18
C ALA A 153 -9.17 -10.95 -4.42
N LEU A 154 -8.98 -10.32 -3.26
CA LEU A 154 -10.02 -9.81 -2.40
C LEU A 154 -10.20 -8.31 -2.59
N VAL A 155 -11.45 -7.88 -2.55
CA VAL A 155 -11.81 -6.47 -2.35
C VAL A 155 -12.12 -6.28 -0.88
N MET A 156 -11.39 -5.40 -0.21
CA MET A 156 -11.59 -5.09 1.20
C MET A 156 -12.00 -3.63 1.39
N TYR A 157 -12.89 -3.37 2.32
CA TYR A 157 -13.45 -2.04 2.56
C TYR A 157 -13.56 -1.72 4.04
N LYS A 158 -13.35 -0.45 4.38
CA LYS A 158 -13.61 0.12 5.69
C LYS A 158 -14.27 1.47 5.55
N LYS A 159 -15.37 1.68 6.27
CA LYS A 159 -15.92 3.02 6.49
C LYS A 159 -15.02 3.79 7.48
N LEU A 160 -14.69 5.05 7.15
CA LEU A 160 -13.81 5.91 7.93
C LEU A 160 -14.60 6.88 8.81
#